data_AF-A0A8T0CQL0-F1
#
_entry.id   AF-A0A8T0CQL0-F1
#
_cell.length_a   1.000
_cell.length_b   1.000
_cell.length_c   1.000
_cell.angle_alpha   90.00
_cell.angle_beta   90.00
_cell.angle_gamma   90.00
#
_symmetry.space_group_name_H-M   'P 1'
#
loop_
_entity.id
_entity.type
_entity.pdbx_description
1 polymer ?
#
loop_
_entity_poly.entity_id
_entity_poly.type
_entity_poly.pdbx_seq_one_letter_code
_entity_poly.pdbx_strand_id
1 'polypeptide(L)'
;MERAIQSRDFTTFAKLTCADSNQFHATCLDTSPPLFYMNDTSHRIINCVEKLNRHEEVPQGAYTFDAGCNGFLFARDRKAAALLLQRLLYYFPPNPDTDLSSYILGDKSILKDAGLENIDDVEKLPVPPEIRDKVPAQRFRGNINYFICTRPGPGPVLLSDQGQALLDPVTGFPK
;
A
#
# COMPACT_ATOMS: atom_id res chain seq x y z
N MET A 1 1.71 -17.82 -11.15
CA MET A 1 1.18 -16.45 -11.26
C MET A 1 0.15 -16.33 -12.39
N GLU A 2 0.55 -16.60 -13.64
CA GLU A 2 -0.30 -16.48 -14.85
C GLU A 2 -1.71 -17.07 -14.71
N ARG A 3 -1.83 -18.35 -14.32
CA ARG A 3 -3.13 -19.00 -14.12
C ARG A 3 -4.02 -18.27 -13.12
N ALA A 4 -3.45 -17.78 -12.01
CA ALA A 4 -4.21 -17.08 -10.98
C ALA A 4 -4.76 -15.74 -11.50
N ILE A 5 -3.98 -15.03 -12.33
CA ILE A 5 -4.45 -13.81 -13.00
C ILE A 5 -5.58 -14.14 -13.98
N GLN A 6 -5.39 -15.15 -14.84
CA GLN A 6 -6.37 -15.56 -15.84
C GLN A 6 -7.69 -16.00 -15.23
N SER A 7 -7.65 -16.78 -14.14
CA SER A 7 -8.84 -17.26 -13.42
C SER A 7 -9.37 -16.28 -12.37
N ARG A 8 -8.74 -15.10 -12.21
CA ARG A 8 -9.04 -14.12 -11.15
C ARG A 8 -9.06 -14.75 -9.74
N ASP A 9 -8.19 -15.73 -9.51
CA ASP A 9 -8.01 -16.35 -8.20
C ASP A 9 -7.10 -15.48 -7.32
N PHE A 10 -7.73 -14.58 -6.57
CA PHE A 10 -7.01 -13.68 -5.67
C PHE A 10 -6.28 -14.41 -4.54
N THR A 11 -6.78 -15.56 -4.09
CA THR A 11 -6.15 -16.31 -2.99
C THR A 11 -4.80 -16.85 -3.44
N THR A 12 -4.75 -17.48 -4.62
CA THR A 12 -3.49 -17.96 -5.19
C THR A 12 -2.58 -16.81 -5.61
N PHE A 13 -3.15 -15.73 -6.17
CA PHE A 13 -2.39 -14.51 -6.50
C PHE A 13 -1.70 -13.95 -5.25
N ALA A 14 -2.45 -13.70 -4.16
CA ALA A 14 -1.92 -13.11 -2.94
C ALA A 14 -0.80 -13.95 -2.32
N LYS A 15 -1.01 -15.28 -2.23
CA LYS A 15 0.00 -16.21 -1.71
C LYS A 15 1.29 -16.17 -2.52
N LEU A 16 1.19 -16.23 -3.85
CA LEU A 16 2.35 -16.21 -4.73
C LEU A 16 3.08 -14.86 -4.66
N THR A 17 2.36 -13.74 -4.70
CA THR A 17 2.94 -12.39 -4.63
C THR A 17 3.70 -12.19 -3.32
N CYS A 18 3.10 -12.50 -2.17
CA CYS A 18 3.77 -12.34 -0.88
C CYS A 18 4.99 -13.26 -0.75
N ALA A 19 4.88 -14.53 -1.18
CA ALA A 19 5.97 -15.49 -1.09
C ALA A 19 7.15 -15.12 -1.98
N ASP A 20 6.89 -14.68 -3.22
CA ASP A 20 7.91 -14.25 -4.17
C ASP A 20 8.64 -13.00 -3.67
N SER A 21 7.91 -12.01 -3.15
CA SER A 21 8.51 -10.84 -2.50
C SER A 21 9.39 -11.24 -1.31
N ASN A 22 8.90 -12.12 -0.42
CA ASN A 22 9.66 -12.55 0.75
C ASN A 22 10.93 -13.31 0.33
N GLN A 23 10.84 -14.16 -0.70
CA GLN A 23 11.98 -14.91 -1.21
C GLN A 23 13.02 -14.00 -1.86
N PHE A 24 12.59 -13.01 -2.64
CA PHE A 24 13.48 -11.98 -3.18
C PHE A 24 14.30 -11.32 -2.07
N HIS A 25 13.65 -10.81 -1.02
CA HIS A 25 14.36 -10.19 0.12
C HIS A 25 15.21 -11.17 0.92
N ALA A 26 14.83 -12.44 1.01
CA ALA A 26 15.66 -13.48 1.62
C ALA A 26 16.96 -13.70 0.84
N THR A 27 16.91 -13.71 -0.50
CA THR A 27 18.13 -13.78 -1.32
C THR A 27 18.99 -12.53 -1.18
N CYS A 28 18.38 -11.34 -1.05
CA CYS A 28 19.11 -10.11 -0.76
C CYS A 28 19.85 -10.18 0.59
N LEU A 29 19.22 -10.73 1.61
CA LEU A 29 19.84 -10.95 2.92
C LEU A 29 21.00 -11.96 2.88
N ASP A 30 20.93 -12.96 1.99
CA ASP A 30 21.97 -13.99 1.80
C ASP A 30 23.18 -13.52 0.97
N THR A 31 23.13 -12.30 0.41
CA THR A 31 24.27 -11.74 -0.33
C THR A 31 25.45 -11.34 0.58
N SER A 32 26.64 -11.16 0.00
CA SER A 32 27.85 -10.71 0.71
C SER A 32 28.44 -9.47 0.04
N PRO A 33 28.37 -8.26 0.65
CA PRO A 33 27.70 -7.97 1.93
C PRO A 33 26.17 -8.08 1.84
N PRO A 34 25.47 -8.34 2.96
CA PRO A 34 24.02 -8.48 2.97
C PRO A 34 23.31 -7.17 2.60
N LEU A 35 22.25 -7.29 1.81
CA LEU A 35 21.43 -6.16 1.34
C LEU A 35 20.12 -6.07 2.13
N PHE A 36 19.89 -4.92 2.76
CA PHE A 36 18.69 -4.66 3.57
C PHE A 36 17.82 -3.59 2.89
N TYR A 37 16.80 -4.02 2.15
CA TYR A 37 15.83 -3.11 1.54
C TYR A 37 14.67 -2.77 2.46
N MET A 38 14.19 -3.75 3.23
CA MET A 38 13.06 -3.59 4.14
C MET A 38 13.51 -3.08 5.51
N ASN A 39 12.69 -2.22 6.12
CA ASN A 39 12.90 -1.72 7.48
C ASN A 39 11.77 -2.17 8.42
N ASP A 40 11.81 -1.73 9.68
CA ASP A 40 10.79 -2.06 10.68
C ASP A 40 9.37 -1.66 10.24
N THR A 41 9.21 -0.53 9.55
CA THR A 41 7.90 -0.13 9.00
C THR A 41 7.43 -1.12 7.94
N SER A 42 8.32 -1.57 7.04
CA SER A 42 8.00 -2.62 6.05
C SER A 42 7.51 -3.91 6.72
N HIS A 43 8.21 -4.39 7.76
CA HIS A 43 7.81 -5.58 8.51
C HIS A 43 6.48 -5.39 9.26
N ARG A 44 6.20 -4.19 9.78
CA ARG A 44 4.91 -3.86 10.42
C ARG A 44 3.76 -3.84 9.41
N ILE A 45 3.99 -3.36 8.19
CA ILE A 45 3.00 -3.43 7.10
C ILE A 45 2.67 -4.89 6.77
N ILE A 46 3.69 -5.75 6.61
CA ILE A 46 3.49 -7.20 6.41
C ILE A 46 2.63 -7.78 7.52
N ASN A 47 2.99 -7.53 8.78
CA ASN A 47 2.25 -8.03 9.93
C ASN A 47 0.79 -7.54 9.95
N CYS A 48 0.53 -6.30 9.53
CA CYS A 48 -0.83 -5.77 9.38
C CYS A 48 -1.64 -6.59 8.36
N VAL A 49 -1.08 -6.84 7.18
CA VAL A 49 -1.76 -7.59 6.11
C VAL A 49 -1.98 -9.06 6.51
N GLU A 50 -0.97 -9.71 7.09
CA GLU A 50 -1.06 -11.11 7.54
C GLU A 50 -2.10 -11.30 8.65
N LYS A 51 -2.18 -10.36 9.61
CA LYS A 51 -3.20 -10.39 10.68
C LYS A 51 -4.61 -10.23 10.11
N LEU A 52 -4.80 -9.28 9.20
CA LEU A 52 -6.08 -9.06 8.52
C LEU A 52 -6.52 -10.31 7.75
N ASN A 53 -5.63 -10.87 6.93
CA ASN A 53 -5.93 -12.06 6.13
C ASN A 53 -6.27 -13.28 7.00
N ARG A 54 -5.60 -13.44 8.15
CA ARG A 54 -5.90 -14.52 9.10
C ARG A 54 -7.26 -14.33 9.78
N HIS A 55 -7.61 -13.09 10.12
CA HIS A 55 -8.89 -12.77 10.75
C HIS A 55 -10.07 -12.99 9.81
N GLU A 56 -9.94 -12.61 8.54
CA GLU A 56 -10.99 -12.74 7.53
C GLU A 56 -11.06 -14.15 6.90
N GLU A 57 -10.15 -15.06 7.28
CA GLU A 57 -9.98 -16.44 6.79
C GLU A 57 -9.70 -16.59 5.28
N VAL A 58 -9.94 -15.53 4.51
CA VAL A 58 -9.69 -15.41 3.08
C VAL A 58 -8.81 -14.18 2.86
N PRO A 59 -7.76 -14.26 2.02
CA PRO A 59 -6.90 -13.11 1.74
C PRO A 59 -7.69 -11.90 1.23
N GLN A 60 -7.64 -10.80 1.97
CA GLN A 60 -8.19 -9.50 1.58
C GLN A 60 -7.11 -8.63 0.91
N GLY A 61 -5.86 -8.80 1.33
CA GLY A 61 -4.72 -8.06 0.82
C GLY A 61 -3.51 -8.94 0.50
N ALA A 62 -2.64 -8.46 -0.36
CA ALA A 62 -1.31 -9.00 -0.62
C ALA A 62 -0.30 -7.85 -0.57
N TYR A 63 0.96 -8.14 -0.31
CA TYR A 63 2.05 -7.18 -0.33
C TYR A 63 3.18 -7.64 -1.24
N THR A 64 3.90 -6.69 -1.81
CA THR A 64 5.19 -6.90 -2.43
C THR A 64 6.09 -5.69 -2.15
N PHE A 65 7.39 -5.93 -2.08
CA PHE A 65 8.42 -4.94 -1.85
C PHE A 65 9.51 -5.12 -2.91
N ASP A 66 9.87 -4.04 -3.57
CA ASP A 66 10.97 -4.03 -4.55
C ASP A 66 12.30 -3.70 -3.85
N ALA A 67 13.25 -3.10 -4.56
CA ALA A 67 14.55 -2.68 -4.00
C ALA A 67 14.45 -1.42 -3.11
N GLY A 68 13.59 -1.45 -2.08
CA GLY A 68 13.42 -0.38 -1.11
C GLY A 68 12.36 -0.70 -0.04
N CYS A 69 12.14 0.26 0.87
CA CYS A 69 11.24 0.05 2.01
C CYS A 69 9.75 0.32 1.70
N ASN A 70 9.45 0.86 0.52
CA ASN A 70 8.08 1.15 0.08
C ASN A 70 7.32 -0.15 -0.18
N GLY A 71 6.18 -0.32 0.49
CA GLY A 71 5.30 -1.48 0.30
C GLY A 71 4.23 -1.22 -0.76
N PHE A 72 4.12 -2.12 -1.72
CA PHE A 72 3.02 -2.15 -2.68
C PHE A 72 1.97 -3.15 -2.20
N LEU A 73 0.74 -2.67 -2.05
CA LEU A 73 -0.35 -3.48 -1.51
C LEU A 73 -1.41 -3.69 -2.58
N PHE A 74 -1.81 -4.94 -2.77
CA PHE A 74 -2.94 -5.32 -3.62
C PHE A 74 -4.11 -5.68 -2.73
N ALA A 75 -5.26 -5.05 -2.95
CA ALA A 75 -6.51 -5.45 -2.31
C ALA A 75 -7.36 -6.26 -3.30
N ARG A 76 -8.11 -7.25 -2.79
CA ARG A 76 -8.96 -8.13 -3.60
C ARG A 76 -9.98 -7.36 -4.43
N ASP A 77 -10.62 -6.40 -3.77
CA ASP A 77 -11.69 -5.58 -4.31
C ASP A 77 -11.73 -4.24 -3.56
N ARG A 78 -12.67 -3.36 -3.94
CA ARG A 78 -12.77 -2.02 -3.36
C ARG A 78 -13.11 -2.03 -1.87
N LYS A 79 -13.91 -2.98 -1.41
CA LYS A 79 -14.28 -3.12 0.01
C LYS A 79 -13.07 -3.55 0.82
N ALA A 80 -12.32 -4.53 0.33
CA ALA A 80 -11.06 -4.96 0.92
C ALA A 80 -10.03 -3.82 0.95
N ALA A 81 -9.99 -2.97 -0.09
CA ALA A 81 -9.09 -1.82 -0.14
C ALA A 81 -9.41 -0.78 0.93
N ALA A 82 -10.69 -0.43 1.11
CA ALA A 82 -11.14 0.48 2.15
C ALA A 82 -10.83 -0.07 3.55
N LEU A 83 -11.08 -1.36 3.78
CA LEU A 83 -10.76 -2.04 5.04
C LEU A 83 -9.25 -2.03 5.33
N LEU A 84 -8.44 -2.37 4.34
CA LEU A 84 -6.98 -2.36 4.45
C LEU A 84 -6.46 -0.95 4.75
N LEU A 85 -7.01 0.08 4.09
CA LEU A 85 -6.66 1.48 4.36
C LEU A 85 -7.01 1.90 5.79
N GLN A 86 -8.18 1.52 6.32
CA GLN A 86 -8.52 1.77 7.73
C GLN A 86 -7.50 1.14 8.69
N ARG A 87 -7.08 -0.11 8.43
CA ARG A 87 -6.07 -0.78 9.27
C ARG A 87 -4.73 -0.07 9.20
N LEU A 88 -4.28 0.30 8.01
CA LEU A 88 -3.04 1.03 7.83
C LEU A 88 -3.08 2.41 8.53
N LEU A 89 -4.18 3.16 8.42
CA LEU A 89 -4.33 4.45 9.09
C LEU A 89 -4.47 4.33 10.61
N TYR A 90 -5.02 3.23 11.11
CA TYR A 90 -5.01 2.93 12.54
C TYR A 90 -3.57 2.73 13.04
N TYR A 91 -2.79 1.85 12.39
CA TYR A 91 -1.42 1.54 12.81
C TYR A 91 -0.42 2.67 12.53
N PHE A 92 -0.61 3.40 11.44
CA PHE A 92 0.28 4.44 10.93
C PHE A 92 -0.50 5.74 10.69
N PRO A 93 -0.99 6.40 11.75
CA PRO A 93 -1.64 7.68 11.58
C PRO A 93 -0.63 8.73 11.09
N PRO A 94 -1.08 9.73 10.32
CA PRO A 94 -0.25 10.87 9.95
C PRO A 94 0.09 11.75 11.17
N ASN A 95 0.98 12.73 11.03
CA ASN A 95 1.20 13.74 12.08
C ASN A 95 -0.05 14.63 12.23
N PRO A 96 -0.35 15.19 13.42
CA PRO A 96 -1.61 15.92 13.67
C PRO A 96 -1.84 17.11 12.73
N ASP A 97 -0.76 17.76 12.28
CA ASP A 97 -0.81 18.91 11.38
C ASP A 97 -0.87 18.52 9.88
N THR A 98 -0.95 17.23 9.57
CA THR A 98 -0.94 16.74 8.18
C THR A 98 -2.35 16.78 7.59
N ASP A 99 -2.52 17.45 6.46
CA ASP A 99 -3.75 17.35 5.68
C ASP A 99 -3.92 15.93 5.12
N LEU A 100 -5.04 15.28 5.44
CA LEU A 100 -5.37 13.93 4.96
C LEU A 100 -5.38 13.86 3.42
N SER A 101 -5.70 14.96 2.74
CA SER A 101 -5.72 15.03 1.27
C SER A 101 -4.32 15.01 0.65
N SER A 102 -3.29 15.39 1.40
CA SER A 102 -1.87 15.25 1.04
C SER A 102 -1.29 13.90 1.48
N TYR A 103 -1.90 13.28 2.50
CA TYR A 103 -1.52 11.97 2.99
C TYR A 103 -2.06 10.81 2.13
N ILE A 104 -3.21 10.99 1.48
CA ILE A 104 -3.80 10.03 0.54
C ILE A 104 -3.82 10.64 -0.87
N LEU A 105 -2.99 10.09 -1.75
CA LEU A 105 -2.85 10.50 -3.15
C LEU A 105 -3.56 9.53 -4.09
N GLY A 106 -3.77 9.96 -5.34
CA GLY A 106 -4.45 9.17 -6.37
C GLY A 106 -5.97 9.17 -6.19
N ASP A 107 -6.59 7.99 -6.12
CA ASP A 107 -8.03 7.84 -5.96
C ASP A 107 -8.49 8.17 -4.52
N LYS A 108 -8.69 9.46 -4.24
CA LYS A 108 -9.13 9.97 -2.94
C LYS A 108 -10.54 9.53 -2.54
N SER A 109 -11.37 9.03 -3.46
CA SER A 109 -12.73 8.57 -3.14
C SER A 109 -12.73 7.40 -2.16
N ILE A 110 -11.61 6.68 -2.01
CA ILE A 110 -11.46 5.56 -1.09
C ILE A 110 -11.59 5.96 0.38
N LEU A 111 -11.30 7.22 0.70
CA LEU A 111 -11.49 7.77 2.05
C LEU A 111 -12.97 7.73 2.45
N LYS A 112 -13.86 8.09 1.52
CA LYS A 112 -15.31 8.02 1.75
C LYS A 112 -15.79 6.58 1.91
N ASP A 113 -15.28 5.66 1.10
CA ASP A 113 -15.59 4.23 1.23
C ASP A 113 -15.09 3.63 2.55
N ALA A 114 -14.01 4.19 3.09
CA ALA A 114 -13.48 3.88 4.42
C ALA A 114 -14.20 4.65 5.55
N GLY A 115 -15.18 5.51 5.26
CA GLY A 115 -15.87 6.31 6.27
C GLY A 115 -14.98 7.34 6.97
N LEU A 116 -13.99 7.88 6.26
CA LEU A 116 -13.02 8.85 6.76
C LEU A 116 -13.14 10.16 5.99
N GLU A 117 -13.37 11.27 6.69
CA GLU A 117 -13.43 12.61 6.09
C GLU A 117 -12.25 13.47 6.52
N ASN A 118 -11.79 13.31 7.76
CA ASN A 118 -10.74 14.13 8.35
C ASN A 118 -9.80 13.31 9.26
N ILE A 119 -8.79 13.98 9.83
CA ILE A 119 -7.80 13.34 10.69
C ILE A 119 -8.38 12.87 12.04
N ASP A 120 -9.41 13.55 12.56
CA ASP A 120 -10.07 13.15 13.81
C ASP A 120 -10.76 11.79 13.64
N ASP A 121 -11.27 11.49 12.44
CA ASP A 121 -11.84 10.18 12.14
C ASP A 121 -10.77 9.09 12.19
N VAL A 122 -9.56 9.37 11.69
CA VAL A 122 -8.40 8.48 11.79
C VAL A 122 -7.98 8.26 13.24
N GLU A 123 -8.06 9.29 14.09
CA GLU A 123 -7.79 9.15 15.52
C GLU A 123 -8.83 8.30 16.25
N LYS A 124 -10.10 8.42 15.85
CA LYS A 124 -11.26 7.71 16.43
C LYS A 124 -11.45 6.30 15.86
N LEU A 125 -10.63 5.86 14.90
CA LEU A 125 -10.72 4.51 14.34
C LEU A 125 -10.70 3.46 15.46
N PRO A 126 -11.67 2.52 15.47
CA PRO A 126 -11.74 1.50 16.51
C PRO A 126 -10.52 0.58 16.40
N VAL A 127 -10.16 -0.03 17.53
CA VAL A 127 -9.11 -1.06 17.57
C VAL A 127 -9.51 -2.19 16.60
N PRO A 128 -8.63 -2.54 15.64
CA PRO A 128 -8.87 -3.66 14.75
C PRO A 128 -9.22 -4.96 15.50
N PRO A 129 -10.31 -5.67 15.12
CA PRO A 129 -10.77 -6.90 15.78
C PRO A 129 -9.74 -8.03 15.73
N GLU A 130 -8.81 -8.02 14.77
CA GLU A 130 -7.69 -8.96 14.69
C GLU A 130 -6.64 -8.79 15.80
N ILE A 131 -6.68 -7.71 16.58
CA ILE A 131 -5.80 -7.48 17.74
C ILE A 131 -6.42 -8.16 18.96
N ARG A 132 -5.91 -9.34 19.31
CA ARG A 132 -6.41 -10.16 20.44
C ARG A 132 -5.76 -9.83 21.78
N ASP A 133 -4.67 -9.07 21.77
CA ASP A 133 -3.89 -8.79 22.97
C ASP A 133 -4.55 -7.69 23.82
N LYS A 134 -4.51 -7.85 25.15
CA LYS A 134 -4.98 -6.84 26.12
C LYS A 134 -4.11 -5.57 26.14
N VAL A 135 -3.04 -5.53 25.36
CA VAL A 135 -2.16 -4.38 25.20
C VAL A 135 -2.58 -3.65 23.93
N PRO A 136 -2.96 -2.37 23.99
CA PRO A 136 -3.26 -1.57 22.81
C PRO A 136 -2.09 -1.65 21.84
N ALA A 137 -2.36 -1.98 20.57
CA ALA A 137 -1.30 -1.96 19.57
C ALA A 137 -0.69 -0.55 19.51
N GLN A 138 0.65 -0.48 19.61
CA GLN A 138 1.37 0.77 19.47
C GLN A 138 1.08 1.36 18.08
N ARG A 139 0.61 2.61 18.05
CA ARG A 139 0.48 3.39 16.81
C ARG A 139 1.83 4.00 16.47
N PHE A 140 2.24 3.87 15.21
CA PHE A 140 3.51 4.34 14.68
C PHE A 140 3.28 5.60 13.84
N ARG A 141 2.94 6.68 14.54
CA ARG A 141 2.61 7.96 13.92
C ARG A 141 3.77 8.47 13.07
N GLY A 142 3.48 8.92 11.85
CA GLY A 142 4.47 9.53 10.96
C GLY A 142 5.49 8.56 10.37
N ASN A 143 5.41 7.25 10.63
CA ASN A 143 6.29 6.25 10.04
C ASN A 143 6.03 6.01 8.54
N ILE A 144 4.87 6.41 8.04
CA ILE A 144 4.52 6.41 6.62
C ILE A 144 4.33 7.86 6.19
N ASN A 145 4.95 8.25 5.09
CA ASN A 145 4.90 9.62 4.57
C ASN A 145 3.56 9.95 3.90
N TYR A 146 3.03 9.03 3.09
CA TYR A 146 1.74 9.11 2.42
C TYR A 146 1.41 7.75 1.78
N PHE A 147 0.17 7.59 1.32
CA PHE A 147 -0.30 6.45 0.54
C PHE A 147 -0.69 6.91 -0.87
N ILE A 148 -0.45 6.07 -1.87
CA ILE A 148 -0.96 6.28 -3.24
C ILE A 148 -1.99 5.18 -3.53
N CYS A 149 -3.24 5.57 -3.75
CA CYS A 149 -4.31 4.65 -4.11
C CYS A 149 -4.53 4.68 -5.62
N THR A 150 -4.36 3.54 -6.29
CA THR A 150 -4.50 3.42 -7.75
C THR A 150 -5.18 2.10 -8.14
N ARG A 151 -5.38 1.90 -9.43
CA ARG A 151 -6.01 0.70 -10.03
C ARG A 151 -5.18 0.24 -11.24
N PRO A 152 -5.31 -1.03 -11.66
CA PRO A 152 -4.75 -1.46 -12.94
C PRO A 152 -5.17 -0.52 -14.07
N GLY A 153 -4.17 0.03 -14.76
CA GLY A 153 -4.35 1.02 -15.82
C GLY A 153 -3.96 0.48 -17.20
N PRO A 154 -4.22 1.26 -18.26
CA PRO A 154 -3.74 0.94 -19.61
C PRO A 154 -2.21 1.09 -19.71
N GLY A 155 -1.67 0.65 -20.85
CA GLY A 155 -0.27 0.88 -21.19
C GLY A 155 0.03 2.34 -21.60
N PRO A 156 1.26 2.60 -22.08
CA PRO A 156 1.66 3.92 -22.57
C PRO A 156 0.73 4.45 -23.67
N VAL A 157 0.50 5.77 -23.66
CA VAL A 157 -0.34 6.47 -24.65
C VAL A 157 0.42 7.63 -25.27
N LEU A 158 0.17 7.90 -26.55
CA LEU A 158 0.69 9.08 -27.22
C LEU A 158 -0.13 10.31 -26.82
N LEU A 159 0.55 11.35 -26.34
CA LEU A 159 -0.07 12.65 -26.08
C LEU A 159 0.13 13.53 -27.31
N SER A 160 -0.90 13.67 -28.13
CA SER A 160 -0.86 14.49 -29.36
C SER A 160 -0.89 16.00 -29.08
N ASP A 161 -1.25 16.39 -27.85
CA ASP A 161 -1.28 17.79 -27.43
C ASP A 161 0.13 18.31 -27.14
N GLN A 162 0.62 19.22 -28.00
CA GLN A 162 1.91 19.88 -27.84
C GLN A 162 1.99 20.75 -26.58
N GLY A 163 0.85 21.14 -25.99
CA GLY A 163 0.81 21.81 -24.69
C GLY A 163 1.42 20.95 -23.58
N GLN A 164 1.29 19.63 -23.68
CA GLN A 164 1.81 18.65 -22.71
C GLN A 164 3.27 18.25 -22.99
N ALA A 165 3.87 18.72 -24.10
CA ALA A 165 5.28 18.50 -24.36
C ALA A 165 6.13 19.14 -23.25
N LEU A 166 7.16 18.43 -22.79
CA LEU A 166 8.06 18.89 -21.73
C LEU A 166 9.23 19.75 -22.25
N LEU A 167 9.42 19.77 -23.57
CA LEU A 167 10.43 20.58 -24.24
C LEU A 167 9.76 21.71 -25.02
N ASP A 168 10.37 22.88 -25.01
CA ASP A 168 9.97 23.99 -25.84
C ASP A 168 10.20 23.64 -27.33
N PRO A 169 9.20 23.81 -28.20
CA PRO A 169 9.27 23.34 -29.59
C PRO A 169 10.23 24.16 -30.47
N VAL A 170 10.64 25.35 -30.04
CA VAL A 170 11.53 26.25 -30.81
C VAL A 170 12.97 26.06 -30.38
N THR A 171 13.21 26.03 -29.07
CA THR A 171 14.56 26.02 -28.49
C THR A 171 15.06 24.61 -28.19
N GLY A 172 14.16 23.63 -28.02
CA GLY A 172 14.49 22.25 -27.68
C GLY A 172 14.93 22.05 -26.22
N PHE A 173 14.88 23.10 -25.39
CA PHE A 173 15.18 23.03 -23.96
C PHE A 173 13.93 22.70 -23.14
N PRO A 174 14.07 22.26 -21.87
CA PRO A 174 12.95 22.11 -20.97
C PRO A 174 12.10 23.39 -20.91
N LYS A 175 10.77 23.24 -21.00
CA LYS A 175 9.84 24.35 -20.80
C LYS A 175 9.92 24.91 -19.38
#